data_AF-A0A6P8E8X6-F1
#
_entry.id   AF-A0A6P8E8X6-F1
#
_cell.length_a   1.000
_cell.length_b   1.000
_cell.length_c   1.000
_cell.angle_alpha   90.00
_cell.angle_beta   90.00
_cell.angle_gamma   90.00
#
_symmetry.space_group_name_H-M   'P 1'
#
loop_
_entity.id
_entity.type
_entity.pdbx_description
1 polymer ?
#
loop_
_entity_poly.entity_id
_entity_poly.type
_entity_poly.pdbx_seq_one_letter_code
_entity_poly.pdbx_strand_id
1 'polypeptide(L)'
;MNDGTLGDSGVDETRVQSIEGPELREAVTLDEREEVGDGDDELRKLLVPDVSTLPITPPSSVEFNFDVYFAPDFIKPGHDQYVYRHPNGLCVIGLAPTHLAFKGEGGITAVDFNVGKFDRSQKKVTGKRKRRSLFNFQNAQHFESNTALCKVSTNKDSYIVRCCVKGSLLEVNDKLIKQPALLNSSADREGYIAIIMPKAQDWVKIKGSLLSLEEYKRLREPNRTTETI
;
A
#
# COMPACT_ATOMS: atom_id res chain seq x y z
N MET A 1 73.16 7.75 36.61
CA MET A 1 73.41 8.76 37.65
C MET A 1 72.09 8.99 38.35
N ASN A 2 72.08 8.68 39.65
CA ASN A 2 71.04 9.05 40.59
C ASN A 2 70.80 10.57 40.53
N ASP A 3 69.57 11.02 40.74
CA ASP A 3 69.10 11.55 42.03
C ASP A 3 67.81 12.35 41.83
N GLY A 4 66.89 12.22 42.79
CA GLY A 4 65.60 12.90 42.85
C GLY A 4 64.77 12.50 44.08
N THR A 5 65.39 12.56 45.27
CA THR A 5 64.79 12.56 46.64
C THR A 5 63.52 13.45 46.72
N LEU A 6 62.32 13.04 47.18
CA LEU A 6 61.79 12.64 48.52
C LEU A 6 61.58 13.77 49.56
N GLY A 7 60.37 13.79 50.15
CA GLY A 7 59.92 14.52 51.36
C GLY A 7 58.44 14.97 51.24
N ASP A 8 57.43 14.16 51.58
CA ASP A 8 56.85 13.83 52.92
C ASP A 8 56.09 15.04 53.53
N SER A 9 54.87 14.98 54.11
CA SER A 9 54.29 14.03 55.07
C SER A 9 52.79 14.29 55.32
N GLY A 10 52.03 13.28 55.76
CA GLY A 10 50.78 13.52 56.53
C GLY A 10 49.73 12.40 56.49
N VAL A 11 49.83 11.45 57.42
CA VAL A 11 48.96 10.29 57.70
C VAL A 11 47.81 10.66 58.65
N ASP A 12 46.63 10.02 58.54
CA ASP A 12 45.99 9.34 59.69
C ASP A 12 44.86 8.38 59.24
N GLU A 13 44.84 7.20 59.82
CA GLU A 13 43.95 6.06 59.57
C GLU A 13 43.55 5.48 60.94
N THR A 14 42.26 5.47 61.28
CA THR A 14 41.65 4.72 62.41
C THR A 14 40.11 4.81 62.26
N ARG A 15 39.23 3.90 62.69
CA ARG A 15 39.22 2.53 63.21
C ARG A 15 37.73 2.11 63.29
N VAL A 16 37.47 0.81 63.13
CA VAL A 16 36.21 0.05 63.13
C VAL A 16 35.36 0.19 64.41
N GLN A 17 34.01 0.13 64.31
CA GLN A 17 33.16 -0.63 65.25
C GLN A 17 31.75 -0.96 64.71
N SER A 18 31.32 -2.17 65.06
CA SER A 18 30.16 -2.96 64.61
C SER A 18 28.83 -2.58 65.25
N ILE A 19 27.69 -2.93 64.62
CA ILE A 19 26.40 -3.15 65.31
C ILE A 19 25.67 -4.33 64.64
N GLU A 20 25.27 -5.29 65.46
CA GLU A 20 24.63 -6.58 65.15
C GLU A 20 23.09 -6.49 65.15
N GLY A 21 22.44 -7.22 64.22
CA GLY A 21 21.15 -7.92 64.37
C GLY A 21 19.82 -7.11 64.37
N PRO A 22 18.65 -7.77 64.20
CA PRO A 22 18.43 -9.22 64.12
C PRO A 22 17.75 -9.73 62.83
N GLU A 23 17.98 -11.02 62.57
CA GLU A 23 17.22 -11.88 61.66
C GLU A 23 15.74 -11.95 62.05
N LEU A 24 14.84 -11.74 61.09
CA LEU A 24 13.48 -12.27 61.13
C LEU A 24 13.30 -13.18 59.92
N ARG A 25 13.45 -14.48 60.19
CA ARG A 25 13.07 -15.57 59.28
C ARG A 25 11.55 -15.70 59.34
N GLU A 26 10.85 -15.04 58.43
CA GLU A 26 9.47 -15.40 58.15
C GLU A 26 9.46 -16.68 57.32
N ALA A 27 9.03 -17.76 57.96
CA ALA A 27 8.69 -19.00 57.29
C ALA A 27 7.45 -18.73 56.43
N VAL A 28 7.64 -18.50 55.14
CA VAL A 28 6.54 -18.45 54.18
C VAL A 28 6.02 -19.87 54.01
N THR A 29 4.87 -20.13 54.63
CA THR A 29 4.07 -21.33 54.41
C THR A 29 3.66 -21.39 52.95
N LEU A 30 4.19 -22.37 52.21
CA LEU A 30 3.69 -22.78 50.91
C LEU A 30 2.34 -23.48 51.13
N ASP A 31 1.26 -22.71 51.19
CA ASP A 31 -0.10 -23.23 51.00
C ASP A 31 -0.99 -22.18 50.36
N GLU A 32 -0.69 -21.86 49.10
CA GLU A 32 -1.66 -21.30 48.18
C GLU A 32 -1.84 -22.31 47.06
N ARG A 33 -2.85 -23.18 47.22
CA ARG A 33 -3.48 -23.85 46.09
C ARG A 33 -4.20 -22.77 45.30
N GLU A 34 -3.50 -22.12 44.38
CA GLU A 34 -4.15 -21.29 43.37
C GLU A 34 -5.09 -22.20 42.56
N GLU A 35 -6.35 -21.79 42.46
CA GLU A 35 -7.34 -22.41 41.59
C GLU A 35 -6.93 -22.19 40.12
N VAL A 36 -6.07 -23.08 39.62
CA VAL A 36 -5.77 -23.18 38.19
C VAL A 36 -6.98 -23.82 37.52
N GLY A 37 -7.91 -23.03 37.01
CA GLY A 37 -9.08 -23.62 36.37
C GLY A 37 -9.96 -22.76 35.46
N ASP A 38 -9.99 -21.44 35.59
CA ASP A 38 -10.99 -20.64 34.85
C ASP A 38 -10.39 -19.42 34.12
N GLY A 39 -9.49 -18.67 34.77
CA GLY A 39 -8.87 -17.48 34.17
C GLY A 39 -7.99 -17.77 32.95
N ASP A 40 -7.29 -18.90 32.95
CA ASP A 40 -6.42 -19.32 31.83
C ASP A 40 -7.22 -19.65 30.57
N ASP A 41 -8.42 -20.21 30.71
CA ASP A 41 -9.25 -20.60 29.56
C ASP A 41 -10.01 -19.41 28.97
N GLU A 42 -10.36 -18.41 29.78
CA GLU A 42 -10.89 -17.13 29.29
C GLU A 42 -9.79 -16.32 28.57
N LEU A 43 -8.59 -16.26 29.15
CA LEU A 43 -7.42 -15.65 28.50
C LEU A 43 -7.07 -16.37 27.19
N ARG A 44 -7.13 -17.71 27.16
CA ARG A 44 -6.92 -18.50 25.93
C ARG A 44 -7.95 -18.19 24.85
N LYS A 45 -9.23 -18.02 25.21
CA LYS A 45 -10.29 -17.62 24.25
C LYS A 45 -10.10 -16.21 23.70
N LEU A 46 -9.50 -15.29 24.47
CA LEU A 46 -9.19 -13.94 24.02
C LEU A 46 -7.91 -13.87 23.17
N LEU A 47 -6.91 -14.70 23.47
CA LEU A 47 -5.60 -14.69 22.82
C LEU A 47 -5.54 -15.55 21.55
N VAL A 48 -6.33 -16.63 21.48
CA VAL A 48 -6.35 -17.54 20.34
C VAL A 48 -7.61 -17.28 19.52
N PRO A 49 -7.50 -16.70 18.31
CA PRO A 49 -8.65 -16.55 17.43
C PRO A 49 -9.19 -17.92 17.05
N ASP A 50 -10.52 -18.04 16.96
CA ASP A 50 -11.18 -19.26 16.55
C ASP A 50 -10.71 -19.66 15.15
N VAL A 51 -10.09 -20.84 15.03
CA VAL A 51 -9.53 -21.38 13.79
C VAL A 51 -10.59 -21.47 12.69
N SER A 52 -11.86 -21.67 13.06
CA SER A 52 -12.98 -21.71 12.11
C SER A 52 -13.30 -20.34 11.48
N THR A 53 -12.88 -19.25 12.12
CA THR A 53 -13.07 -17.87 11.65
C THR A 53 -11.92 -17.36 10.78
N LEU A 54 -10.81 -18.11 10.73
CA LEU A 54 -9.66 -17.74 9.91
C LEU A 54 -9.94 -18.05 8.43
N PRO A 55 -9.50 -17.18 7.50
CA PRO A 55 -9.64 -17.46 6.09
C PRO A 55 -8.79 -18.67 5.70
N ILE A 56 -9.31 -19.49 4.78
CA ILE A 56 -8.66 -20.73 4.30
C ILE A 56 -7.25 -20.45 3.75
N THR A 57 -7.07 -19.29 3.14
CA THR A 57 -5.79 -18.80 2.64
C THR A 57 -5.56 -17.38 3.14
N PRO A 58 -4.33 -17.01 3.50
CA PRO A 58 -4.03 -15.64 3.90
C PRO A 58 -4.37 -14.67 2.75
N PRO A 59 -4.89 -13.48 3.06
CA PRO A 59 -5.17 -12.46 2.04
C PRO A 59 -3.88 -12.07 1.33
N SER A 60 -3.99 -11.75 0.05
CA SER A 60 -2.85 -11.27 -0.74
C SER A 60 -2.38 -9.89 -0.26
N SER A 61 -1.14 -9.53 -0.59
CA SER A 61 -0.60 -8.20 -0.26
C SER A 61 -1.42 -7.06 -0.88
N VAL A 62 -2.11 -7.30 -1.99
CA VAL A 62 -2.98 -6.29 -2.62
C VAL A 62 -4.26 -6.12 -1.81
N GLU A 63 -4.92 -7.22 -1.45
CA GLU A 63 -6.16 -7.20 -0.66
C GLU A 63 -5.95 -6.63 0.74
N PHE A 64 -4.78 -6.88 1.34
CA PHE A 64 -4.48 -6.39 2.68
C PHE A 64 -4.11 -4.89 2.70
N ASN A 65 -3.35 -4.42 1.70
CA ASN A 65 -2.78 -3.07 1.73
C ASN A 65 -3.55 -2.03 0.90
N PHE A 66 -4.55 -2.44 0.10
CA PHE A 66 -5.23 -1.52 -0.80
C PHE A 66 -6.75 -1.65 -0.74
N ASP A 67 -7.42 -0.50 -0.62
CA ASP A 67 -8.85 -0.39 -0.86
C ASP A 67 -9.12 -0.32 -2.36
N VAL A 68 -10.08 -1.10 -2.84
CA VAL A 68 -10.41 -1.18 -4.27
C VAL A 68 -11.62 -0.33 -4.59
N TYR A 69 -11.42 0.58 -5.55
CA TYR A 69 -12.48 1.41 -6.13
C TYR A 69 -12.55 1.25 -7.64
N PHE A 70 -13.72 1.43 -8.23
CA PHE A 70 -13.96 1.34 -9.66
C PHE A 70 -14.58 2.62 -10.20
N ALA A 71 -14.09 3.06 -11.35
CA ALA A 71 -14.64 4.15 -12.14
C ALA A 71 -15.29 3.55 -13.39
N PRO A 72 -16.61 3.22 -13.35
CA PRO A 72 -17.31 2.70 -14.52
C PRO A 72 -17.51 3.80 -15.57
N ASP A 73 -17.52 3.43 -16.85
CA ASP A 73 -17.91 4.29 -17.98
C ASP A 73 -17.18 5.65 -18.02
N PHE A 74 -15.88 5.66 -17.69
CA PHE A 74 -15.16 6.92 -17.52
C PHE A 74 -15.02 7.66 -18.87
N ILE A 75 -15.80 8.74 -19.04
CA ILE A 75 -15.99 9.56 -20.26
C ILE A 75 -16.76 8.84 -21.38
N LYS A 76 -16.49 7.55 -21.61
CA LYS A 76 -17.11 6.75 -22.66
C LYS A 76 -17.67 5.45 -22.09
N PRO A 77 -18.77 4.94 -22.65
CA PRO A 77 -19.35 3.68 -22.20
C PRO A 77 -18.35 2.52 -22.41
N GLY A 78 -18.24 1.64 -21.42
CA GLY A 78 -17.35 0.47 -21.39
C GLY A 78 -15.89 0.77 -21.06
N HIS A 79 -15.54 2.03 -20.74
CA HIS A 79 -14.20 2.41 -20.31
C HIS A 79 -14.04 2.32 -18.78
N ASP A 80 -14.10 1.10 -18.27
CA ASP A 80 -13.99 0.80 -16.85
C ASP A 80 -12.54 0.76 -16.37
N GLN A 81 -12.25 1.51 -15.32
CA GLN A 81 -10.93 1.55 -14.69
C GLN A 81 -11.05 1.25 -13.21
N TYR A 82 -10.02 0.62 -12.64
CA TYR A 82 -9.93 0.45 -11.19
C TYR A 82 -8.91 1.44 -10.63
N VAL A 83 -9.12 1.78 -9.35
CA VAL A 83 -8.26 2.63 -8.55
C VAL A 83 -8.02 1.92 -7.22
N TYR A 84 -6.80 1.45 -7.00
CA TYR A 84 -6.37 0.90 -5.72
C TYR A 84 -5.79 2.00 -4.85
N ARG A 85 -6.35 2.17 -3.66
CA ARG A 85 -5.96 3.19 -2.71
C ARG A 85 -5.16 2.56 -1.57
N HIS A 86 -3.91 2.95 -1.45
CA HIS A 86 -3.08 2.59 -0.30
C HIS A 86 -3.35 3.56 0.87
N PRO A 87 -3.26 3.11 2.14
CA PRO A 87 -3.36 3.97 3.32
C PRO A 87 -2.42 5.19 3.31
N ASN A 88 -1.21 5.03 2.78
CA ASN A 88 -0.23 6.11 2.58
C ASN A 88 -0.67 7.20 1.58
N GLY A 89 -1.83 7.04 0.96
CA GLY A 89 -2.41 8.02 0.05
C GLY A 89 -2.06 7.82 -1.42
N LEU A 90 -1.32 6.76 -1.75
CA LEU A 90 -1.02 6.39 -3.13
C LEU A 90 -2.25 5.78 -3.81
N CYS A 91 -2.43 6.10 -5.09
CA CYS A 91 -3.44 5.51 -5.94
C CYS A 91 -2.77 4.79 -7.11
N VAL A 92 -3.02 3.50 -7.26
CA VAL A 92 -2.62 2.72 -8.42
C VAL A 92 -3.81 2.61 -9.36
N ILE A 93 -3.62 2.94 -10.63
CA ILE A 93 -4.68 2.95 -11.65
C ILE A 93 -4.39 1.86 -12.67
N GLY A 94 -5.45 1.16 -13.08
CA GLY A 94 -5.40 0.19 -14.15
C GLY A 94 -6.76 -0.05 -14.82
N LEU A 95 -6.79 -1.02 -15.74
CA LEU A 95 -8.01 -1.40 -16.45
C LEU A 95 -8.82 -2.39 -15.62
N ALA A 96 -10.12 -2.11 -15.46
CA ALA A 96 -11.00 -3.04 -14.80
C ALA A 96 -11.31 -4.26 -15.69
N PRO A 97 -11.60 -5.45 -15.13
CA PRO A 97 -11.80 -6.67 -15.91
C PRO A 97 -12.91 -6.59 -16.96
N THR A 98 -13.94 -5.76 -16.76
CA THR A 98 -15.05 -5.63 -17.72
C THR A 98 -14.80 -4.59 -18.82
N HIS A 99 -13.62 -3.96 -18.85
CA HIS A 99 -13.26 -2.95 -19.84
C HIS A 99 -13.30 -3.51 -21.29
N LEU A 100 -13.73 -2.69 -22.25
CA LEU A 100 -13.87 -3.10 -23.66
C LEU A 100 -12.59 -3.65 -24.29
N ALA A 101 -11.43 -3.13 -23.89
CA ALA A 101 -10.13 -3.59 -24.38
C ALA A 101 -9.89 -5.10 -24.18
N PHE A 102 -10.52 -5.71 -23.16
CA PHE A 102 -10.42 -7.14 -22.91
C PHE A 102 -11.43 -7.96 -23.73
N LYS A 103 -12.53 -7.35 -24.19
CA LYS A 103 -13.56 -8.03 -24.98
C LYS A 103 -13.21 -8.13 -26.46
N GLY A 104 -12.23 -7.38 -26.93
CA GLY A 104 -11.77 -7.43 -28.33
C GLY A 104 -11.07 -8.75 -28.65
N GLU A 105 -11.34 -9.29 -29.84
CA GLU A 105 -10.72 -10.52 -30.33
C GLU A 105 -9.18 -10.38 -30.36
N GLY A 106 -8.50 -11.19 -29.55
CA GLY A 106 -7.04 -11.20 -29.42
C GLY A 106 -6.46 -10.30 -28.32
N GLY A 107 -7.31 -9.65 -27.52
CA GLY A 107 -6.89 -8.89 -26.34
C GLY A 107 -6.04 -7.65 -26.68
N ILE A 108 -5.29 -7.18 -25.68
CA ILE A 108 -4.44 -5.99 -25.83
C ILE A 108 -3.14 -6.35 -26.53
N THR A 109 -2.82 -5.64 -27.62
CA THR A 109 -1.66 -5.92 -28.47
C THR A 109 -0.55 -4.89 -28.34
N ALA A 110 -0.86 -3.65 -27.99
CA ALA A 110 0.14 -2.61 -27.76
C ALA A 110 -0.33 -1.58 -26.74
N VAL A 111 0.62 -0.98 -26.02
CA VAL A 111 0.37 0.13 -25.09
C VAL A 111 1.35 1.25 -25.41
N ASP A 112 0.82 2.45 -25.60
CA ASP A 112 1.60 3.65 -25.88
C ASP A 112 1.35 4.71 -24.80
N PHE A 113 2.40 5.17 -24.15
CA PHE A 113 2.35 6.23 -23.12
C PHE A 113 2.57 7.64 -23.70
N ASN A 114 2.79 7.75 -25.01
CA ASN A 114 2.90 9.03 -25.70
C ASN A 114 1.52 9.59 -26.06
N VAL A 115 0.82 10.12 -25.04
CA VAL A 115 -0.51 10.71 -25.22
C VAL A 115 -0.44 12.23 -25.09
N GLY A 116 -0.27 12.92 -26.23
CA GLY A 116 -0.26 14.38 -26.34
C GLY A 116 1.09 14.96 -26.76
N LYS A 117 1.55 16.02 -26.07
CA LYS A 117 2.78 16.76 -26.41
C LYS A 117 4.05 16.23 -25.72
N PHE A 118 3.91 15.28 -24.78
CA PHE A 118 5.02 14.78 -23.97
C PHE A 118 4.86 13.27 -23.74
N ASP A 119 5.94 12.55 -24.01
CA ASP A 119 6.09 11.16 -23.61
C ASP A 119 6.15 11.09 -22.08
N ARG A 120 5.16 10.43 -21.48
CA ARG A 120 5.04 10.31 -20.01
C ARG A 120 6.03 9.29 -19.43
N SER A 121 6.63 8.44 -20.27
CA SER A 121 7.72 7.52 -19.87
C SER A 121 9.06 8.25 -19.68
N GLN A 122 9.25 9.38 -20.37
CA GLN A 122 10.51 10.12 -20.33
C GLN A 122 10.58 11.03 -19.10
N LYS A 123 11.10 10.49 -17.99
CA LYS A 123 11.46 11.26 -16.79
C LYS A 123 12.64 12.19 -17.09
N LYS A 124 12.37 13.40 -17.59
CA LYS A 124 13.40 14.43 -17.83
C LYS A 124 13.96 14.97 -16.50
N VAL A 125 14.99 14.34 -15.96
CA VAL A 125 15.78 14.83 -14.82
C VAL A 125 16.98 15.61 -15.35
N THR A 126 16.84 16.92 -15.53
CA THR A 126 17.96 17.81 -15.90
C THR A 126 18.43 18.59 -14.67
N GLY A 127 19.72 18.51 -14.37
CA GLY A 127 20.33 19.18 -13.22
C GLY A 127 21.66 19.83 -13.59
N LYS A 128 21.94 20.99 -13.00
CA LYS A 128 23.32 21.49 -12.87
C LYS A 128 23.77 21.76 -11.44
N ARG A 129 22.87 21.85 -10.44
CA ARG A 129 23.25 21.95 -9.02
C ARG A 129 22.18 21.33 -8.13
N LYS A 130 22.51 20.16 -7.56
CA LYS A 130 21.73 19.46 -6.53
C LYS A 130 21.68 20.30 -5.23
N ARG A 131 20.76 21.24 -5.13
CA ARG A 131 20.09 21.60 -3.85
C ARG A 131 18.73 20.89 -3.92
N ARG A 132 18.33 19.92 -3.11
CA ARG A 132 18.81 19.37 -1.84
C ARG A 132 17.88 18.17 -1.59
N SER A 133 18.36 16.92 -1.71
CA SER A 133 17.82 15.60 -1.25
C SER A 133 16.31 15.30 -1.03
N LEU A 134 15.37 16.14 -1.43
CA LEU A 134 13.96 15.85 -1.57
C LEU A 134 13.71 15.87 -3.07
N PHE A 135 13.39 14.70 -3.63
CA PHE A 135 12.72 14.61 -4.91
C PHE A 135 11.42 15.40 -4.75
N ASN A 136 11.43 16.70 -5.07
CA ASN A 136 10.28 17.55 -4.84
C ASN A 136 9.13 16.96 -5.65
N PHE A 137 8.10 16.45 -4.97
CA PHE A 137 6.77 16.19 -5.53
C PHE A 137 6.25 17.38 -6.37
N GLN A 138 6.82 18.58 -6.19
CA GLN A 138 6.53 19.78 -6.99
C GLN A 138 6.90 19.68 -8.48
N ASN A 139 7.88 18.85 -8.86
CA ASN A 139 8.21 18.61 -10.27
C ASN A 139 7.48 17.40 -10.86
N ALA A 140 6.70 16.68 -10.05
CA ALA A 140 5.84 15.63 -10.54
C ALA A 140 4.75 16.26 -11.40
N GLN A 141 4.53 15.70 -12.59
CA GLN A 141 3.55 16.22 -13.52
C GLN A 141 2.16 16.10 -12.88
N HIS A 142 1.51 17.23 -12.65
CA HIS A 142 0.18 17.26 -12.07
C HIS A 142 -0.83 16.94 -13.16
N PHE A 143 -1.61 15.89 -12.93
CA PHE A 143 -2.66 15.43 -13.82
C PHE A 143 -4.02 15.76 -13.23
N GLU A 144 -4.90 16.25 -14.10
CA GLU A 144 -6.34 16.33 -13.86
C GLU A 144 -6.98 14.96 -14.06
N SER A 145 -8.15 14.71 -13.46
CA SER A 145 -8.85 13.42 -13.54
C SER A 145 -9.10 12.93 -14.98
N ASN A 146 -9.30 13.85 -15.92
CA ASN A 146 -9.54 13.53 -17.34
C ASN A 146 -8.24 13.44 -18.17
N THR A 147 -7.06 13.63 -17.58
CA THR A 147 -5.79 13.56 -18.32
C THR A 147 -5.58 12.15 -18.87
N ALA A 148 -5.18 12.06 -20.14
CA ALA A 148 -4.85 10.79 -20.75
C ALA A 148 -3.48 10.27 -20.27
N LEU A 149 -3.45 9.02 -19.83
CA LEU A 149 -2.25 8.34 -19.33
C LEU A 149 -1.57 7.55 -20.45
N CYS A 150 -2.33 6.66 -21.08
CA CYS A 150 -1.84 5.79 -22.14
C CYS A 150 -2.95 5.49 -23.16
N LYS A 151 -2.52 5.10 -24.35
CA LYS A 151 -3.36 4.56 -25.41
C LYS A 151 -3.13 3.05 -25.46
N VAL A 152 -4.17 2.29 -25.18
CA VAL A 152 -4.19 0.84 -25.28
C VAL A 152 -4.78 0.47 -26.62
N SER A 153 -4.01 -0.23 -27.44
CA SER A 153 -4.45 -0.69 -28.77
C SER A 153 -4.75 -2.18 -28.72
N THR A 154 -5.89 -2.53 -29.30
CA THR A 154 -6.34 -3.88 -29.62
C THR A 154 -6.21 -4.06 -31.14
N ASN A 155 -6.43 -5.28 -31.64
CA ASN A 155 -6.35 -5.59 -33.08
C ASN A 155 -7.23 -4.69 -33.97
N LYS A 156 -8.40 -4.26 -33.46
CA LYS A 156 -9.40 -3.50 -34.22
C LYS A 156 -9.51 -2.05 -33.77
N ASP A 157 -9.36 -1.79 -32.47
CA ASP A 157 -9.68 -0.51 -31.84
C ASP A 157 -8.55 0.01 -30.95
N SER A 158 -8.63 1.28 -30.57
CA SER A 158 -7.75 1.87 -29.56
C SER A 158 -8.51 2.67 -28.51
N TYR A 159 -8.10 2.49 -27.26
CA TYR A 159 -8.77 3.02 -26.08
C TYR A 159 -7.81 3.93 -25.33
N ILE A 160 -8.29 5.11 -24.93
CA ILE A 160 -7.50 6.05 -24.13
C ILE A 160 -7.83 5.84 -22.67
N VAL A 161 -6.82 5.47 -21.89
CA VAL A 161 -6.91 5.30 -20.45
C VAL A 161 -6.57 6.63 -19.77
N ARG A 162 -7.27 6.94 -18.70
CA ARG A 162 -7.21 8.27 -18.06
C ARG A 162 -6.85 8.17 -16.60
N CYS A 163 -6.57 9.32 -16.02
CA CYS A 163 -6.08 9.45 -14.66
C CYS A 163 -7.12 9.01 -13.61
N CYS A 164 -8.42 9.24 -13.87
CA CYS A 164 -9.55 9.06 -12.95
C CYS A 164 -9.51 9.97 -11.70
N VAL A 165 -8.33 10.15 -11.12
CA VAL A 165 -8.07 10.89 -9.90
C VAL A 165 -7.09 12.03 -10.20
N LYS A 166 -7.41 13.24 -9.74
CA LYS A 166 -6.50 14.38 -9.81
C LYS A 166 -5.32 14.19 -8.86
N GLY A 167 -4.09 14.32 -9.36
CA GLY A 167 -2.90 14.11 -8.55
C GLY A 167 -1.59 14.24 -9.31
N SER A 168 -0.48 14.01 -8.59
CA SER A 168 0.86 14.01 -9.16
C SER A 168 1.23 12.62 -9.69
N LEU A 169 1.62 12.52 -10.96
CA LEU A 169 2.12 11.27 -11.53
C LEU A 169 3.49 10.92 -10.93
N LEU A 170 3.60 9.76 -10.30
CA LEU A 170 4.86 9.25 -9.76
C LEU A 170 5.56 8.28 -10.71
N GLU A 171 4.76 7.39 -11.28
CA GLU A 171 5.26 6.28 -12.09
C GLU A 171 4.24 5.86 -13.14
N VAL A 172 4.75 5.46 -14.31
CA VAL A 172 4.03 4.73 -15.34
C VAL A 172 4.72 3.40 -15.55
N ASN A 173 3.95 2.37 -15.91
CA ASN A 173 4.49 1.03 -16.12
C ASN A 173 5.06 0.89 -17.53
N ASP A 174 6.32 1.29 -17.70
CA ASP A 174 7.04 1.22 -18.98
C ASP A 174 7.20 -0.22 -19.49
N LYS A 175 7.01 -1.24 -18.63
CA LYS A 175 7.05 -2.64 -19.05
C LYS A 175 5.94 -2.96 -20.04
N LEU A 176 4.79 -2.27 -19.96
CA LEU A 176 3.66 -2.48 -20.86
C LEU A 176 3.98 -2.12 -22.33
N ILE A 177 4.98 -1.27 -22.57
CA ILE A 177 5.46 -0.96 -23.94
C ILE A 177 6.12 -2.20 -24.55
N LYS A 178 6.85 -2.97 -23.75
CA LYS A 178 7.58 -4.18 -24.20
C LYS A 178 6.72 -5.44 -24.10
N GLN A 179 5.83 -5.49 -23.12
CA GLN A 179 5.03 -6.66 -22.75
C GLN A 179 3.57 -6.26 -22.49
N PRO A 180 2.80 -5.93 -23.55
CA PRO A 180 1.38 -5.57 -23.43
C PRO A 180 0.52 -6.74 -22.94
N ALA A 181 1.00 -7.99 -23.09
CA ALA A 181 0.33 -9.20 -22.62
C ALA A 181 0.09 -9.22 -21.09
N LEU A 182 0.88 -8.46 -20.31
CA LEU A 182 0.70 -8.33 -18.86
C LEU A 182 -0.67 -7.79 -18.48
N LEU A 183 -1.26 -6.93 -19.30
CA LEU A 183 -2.63 -6.46 -19.09
C LEU A 183 -3.64 -7.59 -19.27
N ASN A 184 -3.41 -8.53 -20.18
CA ASN A 184 -4.33 -9.64 -20.41
C ASN A 184 -4.23 -10.71 -19.31
N SER A 185 -3.02 -10.98 -18.79
CA SER A 185 -2.78 -12.02 -17.78
C SER A 185 -3.01 -11.55 -16.35
N SER A 186 -2.63 -10.31 -16.04
CA SER A 186 -2.47 -9.82 -14.67
C SER A 186 -2.74 -8.31 -14.59
N ALA A 187 -3.89 -7.88 -15.13
CA ALA A 187 -4.31 -6.48 -15.17
C ALA A 187 -4.27 -5.81 -13.79
N ASP A 188 -4.69 -6.53 -12.76
CA ASP A 188 -4.81 -6.11 -11.37
C ASP A 188 -3.45 -5.99 -10.64
N ARG A 189 -2.45 -6.78 -11.04
CA ARG A 189 -1.14 -6.85 -10.36
C ARG A 189 -0.04 -6.14 -11.15
N GLU A 190 0.68 -6.90 -11.97
CA GLU A 190 1.83 -6.40 -12.73
C GLU A 190 1.42 -5.53 -13.91
N GLY A 191 0.15 -5.61 -14.33
CA GLY A 191 -0.45 -4.84 -15.40
C GLY A 191 -0.95 -3.45 -15.00
N TYR A 192 -0.58 -2.92 -13.82
CA TYR A 192 -0.94 -1.54 -13.47
C TYR A 192 -0.42 -0.54 -14.53
N ILE A 193 -1.11 0.58 -14.70
CA ILE A 193 -0.79 1.57 -15.73
C ILE A 193 0.05 2.69 -15.14
N ALA A 194 -0.41 3.24 -14.02
CA ALA A 194 0.23 4.38 -13.39
C ALA A 194 0.01 4.41 -11.88
N ILE A 195 0.96 5.03 -11.18
CA ILE A 195 0.89 5.32 -9.76
C ILE A 195 0.82 6.84 -9.59
N ILE A 196 -0.20 7.29 -8.86
CA ILE A 196 -0.55 8.70 -8.71
C ILE A 196 -0.71 9.03 -7.24
N MET A 197 -0.21 10.19 -6.84
CA MET A 197 -0.42 10.74 -5.51
C MET A 197 -1.42 11.88 -5.57
N PRO A 198 -2.71 11.63 -5.23
CA PRO A 198 -3.68 12.71 -5.06
C PRO A 198 -3.46 13.51 -3.79
N LYS A 199 -3.92 14.76 -3.80
CA LYS A 199 -4.04 15.56 -2.58
C LYS A 199 -5.25 15.05 -1.77
N ALA A 200 -5.17 15.14 -0.44
CA ALA A 200 -6.25 14.71 0.45
C ALA A 200 -7.61 15.36 0.09
N GLN A 201 -7.61 16.65 -0.25
CA GLN A 201 -8.81 17.38 -0.66
C GLN A 201 -9.43 16.87 -1.97
N ASP A 202 -8.60 16.48 -2.92
CA ASP A 202 -9.05 15.99 -4.23
C ASP A 202 -9.61 14.57 -4.12
N TRP A 203 -9.04 13.75 -3.23
CA TRP A 203 -9.54 12.41 -2.94
C TRP A 203 -10.97 12.42 -2.38
N VAL A 204 -11.24 13.29 -1.40
CA VAL A 204 -12.58 13.40 -0.80
C VAL A 204 -13.64 13.74 -1.85
N LYS A 205 -13.31 14.56 -2.84
CA LYS A 205 -14.22 14.94 -3.93
C LYS A 205 -14.51 13.79 -4.88
N ILE A 206 -13.48 13.02 -5.27
CA ILE A 206 -13.66 11.92 -6.23
C ILE A 206 -14.22 10.66 -5.57
N LYS A 207 -14.01 10.45 -4.27
CA LYS A 207 -14.44 9.24 -3.56
C LYS A 207 -15.93 8.94 -3.76
N GLY A 208 -16.79 9.97 -3.78
CA GLY A 208 -18.23 9.79 -4.00
C GLY A 208 -18.64 9.41 -5.43
N SER A 209 -17.74 9.57 -6.41
CA SER A 209 -17.97 9.16 -7.80
C SER A 209 -17.44 7.75 -8.12
N LEU A 210 -16.65 7.18 -7.21
CA LEU A 210 -16.07 5.85 -7.36
C LEU A 210 -16.96 4.82 -6.68
N LEU A 211 -17.06 3.64 -7.28
CA LEU A 211 -17.82 2.52 -6.75
C LEU A 211 -16.92 1.56 -5.98
N SER A 212 -17.47 0.96 -4.92
CA SER A 212 -16.88 -0.21 -4.28
C SER A 212 -16.95 -1.44 -5.21
N LEU A 213 -16.19 -2.49 -4.87
CA LEU A 213 -16.23 -3.77 -5.60
C LEU A 213 -17.64 -4.35 -5.69
N GLU A 214 -18.43 -4.27 -4.61
CA GLU A 214 -19.79 -4.81 -4.58
C GLU A 214 -20.75 -4.03 -5.48
N GLU A 215 -20.70 -2.70 -5.42
CA GLU A 215 -21.51 -1.83 -6.28
C GLU A 215 -21.16 -2.00 -7.75
N TYR A 216 -19.87 -2.12 -8.05
CA TYR A 216 -19.39 -2.34 -9.40
C TYR A 216 -19.84 -3.69 -9.98
N LYS A 217 -19.76 -4.77 -9.18
CA LYS A 217 -20.30 -6.08 -9.58
C LYS A 217 -21.79 -6.00 -9.87
N ARG A 218 -22.58 -5.36 -9.01
CA ARG A 218 -24.03 -5.17 -9.23
C ARG A 218 -24.34 -4.39 -10.51
N LEU A 219 -23.50 -3.42 -10.86
CA LEU A 219 -23.67 -2.61 -12.08
C LEU A 219 -23.34 -3.39 -13.36
N ARG A 220 -22.31 -4.26 -13.33
CA ARG A 220 -21.78 -4.96 -14.52
C ARG A 220 -22.24 -6.41 -14.67
N GLU A 221 -22.72 -7.02 -13.60
CA GLU A 221 -23.43 -8.29 -13.59
C GLU A 221 -24.91 -8.01 -13.34
N PRO A 222 -25.67 -7.50 -14.34
CA PRO A 222 -27.11 -7.48 -14.23
C PRO A 222 -27.55 -8.94 -14.17
N ASN A 223 -28.07 -9.34 -13.01
CA ASN A 223 -28.64 -10.64 -12.69
C ASN A 223 -28.92 -11.56 -13.89
N ARG A 224 -28.26 -12.72 -13.87
CA ARG A 224 -28.60 -13.93 -14.63
C ARG A 224 -29.94 -14.54 -14.14
N THR A 225 -30.93 -13.70 -13.83
CA THR A 225 -32.17 -14.09 -13.15
C THR A 225 -33.38 -13.39 -13.77
N THR A 226 -33.69 -13.75 -15.01
CA THR A 226 -35.05 -13.85 -15.57
C THR A 226 -34.91 -14.43 -16.97
N GLU A 227 -34.90 -15.76 -17.08
CA GLU A 227 -35.38 -16.53 -18.23
C GLU A 227 -35.09 -18.02 -17.96
N THR A 228 -35.92 -18.65 -17.13
CA THR A 228 -36.16 -20.10 -17.23
C THR A 228 -37.55 -20.42 -16.69
N ILE A 229 -38.47 -20.59 -17.65
CA ILE A 229 -39.82 -21.20 -17.63
C ILE A 229 -40.94 -20.38 -16.98
#